data_AF-R7K4Y5-F1
#
_entry.id   AF-R7K4Y5-F1
#
_cell.length_a   1.000
_cell.length_b   1.000
_cell.length_c   1.000
_cell.angle_alpha   90.00
_cell.angle_beta   90.00
_cell.angle_gamma   90.00
#
_symmetry.space_group_name_H-M   'P 1'
#
loop_
_entity.id
_entity.type
_entity.pdbx_description
1 polymer ?
#
loop_
_entity_poly.entity_id
_entity_poly.type
_entity_poly.pdbx_seq_one_letter_code
_entity_poly.pdbx_strand_id
1 'polypeptide(L)'
;MNDTDAGKFAMRICEYEFEDKQPEEELSGKERFYWSNISDMIAEVKEAESSGKSLKRYNLRSEHFTFKETYFDAMKLLKGGDLGAFVKAICAYMFRGEEVQFKDKEIQGYYNLCKLKMDVSKKRKSSGSRGGKAKCGVTKIEASAIQETDKQPVMPQDMPQITSVKELSEPKESMTYEQFRSAYPDIQGNLYGASERYITDLNWADVAAHFEADEELGKVRNIYYLARGYEQKYGQKGQAKTS
;
A
#
# COMPACT_ATOMS: atom_id res chain seq x y z
N MET A 1 -9.92 0.23 -32.68
CA MET A 1 -10.17 1.59 -32.17
C MET A 1 -9.05 2.48 -32.68
N ASN A 2 -9.34 3.66 -33.25
CA ASN A 2 -8.26 4.60 -33.62
C ASN A 2 -7.65 5.21 -32.34
N ASP A 3 -6.64 6.07 -32.45
CA ASP A 3 -6.00 6.67 -31.27
C ASP A 3 -6.94 7.66 -30.56
N THR A 4 -7.51 8.63 -31.28
CA THR A 4 -8.46 9.62 -30.75
C THR A 4 -9.63 8.99 -29.98
N ASP A 5 -10.26 7.95 -30.54
CA ASP A 5 -11.33 7.19 -29.90
C ASP A 5 -10.82 6.54 -28.59
N ALA A 6 -9.67 5.86 -28.65
CA ALA A 6 -9.12 5.11 -27.52
C ALA A 6 -8.70 6.05 -26.38
N GLY A 7 -8.17 7.23 -26.72
CA GLY A 7 -7.85 8.29 -25.77
C GLY A 7 -9.09 8.84 -25.08
N LYS A 8 -10.14 9.19 -25.84
CA LYS A 8 -11.43 9.63 -25.28
C LYS A 8 -12.06 8.59 -24.35
N PHE A 9 -12.09 7.33 -24.77
CA PHE A 9 -12.70 6.26 -23.99
C PHE A 9 -11.93 5.96 -22.69
N ALA A 10 -10.59 5.94 -22.76
CA ALA A 10 -9.76 5.80 -21.56
C ALA A 10 -9.88 6.98 -20.60
N MET A 11 -10.01 8.21 -21.13
CA MET A 11 -10.29 9.39 -20.31
C MET A 11 -11.60 9.24 -19.55
N ARG A 12 -12.72 8.92 -20.21
CA ARG A 12 -14.03 8.79 -19.54
C ARG A 12 -14.05 7.68 -18.48
N ILE A 13 -13.28 6.59 -18.65
CA ILE A 13 -13.11 5.59 -17.59
C ILE A 13 -12.39 6.18 -16.37
N CYS A 14 -11.36 7.00 -16.57
CA CYS A 14 -10.64 7.64 -15.48
C CYS A 14 -11.44 8.77 -14.81
N GLU A 15 -12.23 9.53 -15.57
CA GLU A 15 -13.17 10.52 -15.04
C GLU A 15 -14.25 9.87 -14.18
N TYR A 16 -14.77 8.71 -14.59
CA TYR A 16 -15.66 7.91 -13.75
C TYR A 16 -14.96 7.40 -12.49
N GLU A 17 -13.74 6.87 -12.60
CA GLU A 17 -13.02 6.27 -11.47
C GLU A 17 -12.59 7.31 -10.42
N PHE A 18 -12.00 8.43 -10.85
CA PHE A 18 -11.32 9.41 -9.99
C PHE A 18 -12.09 10.72 -9.75
N GLU A 19 -13.12 11.04 -10.55
CA GLU A 19 -13.88 12.30 -10.43
C GLU A 19 -15.39 12.09 -10.29
N ASP A 20 -15.83 10.84 -10.07
CA ASP A 20 -17.24 10.41 -9.94
C ASP A 20 -18.16 10.77 -11.13
N LYS A 21 -17.60 11.25 -12.24
CA LYS A 21 -18.33 11.66 -13.43
C LYS A 21 -18.94 10.47 -14.15
N GLN A 22 -20.26 10.45 -14.29
CA GLN A 22 -20.89 9.60 -15.30
C GLN A 22 -20.55 10.10 -16.71
N PRO A 23 -20.50 9.23 -17.73
CA PRO A 23 -20.31 9.66 -19.11
C PRO A 23 -21.56 10.40 -19.63
N GLU A 24 -21.60 11.73 -19.44
CA GLU A 24 -22.69 12.62 -19.87
C GLU A 24 -22.74 12.82 -21.39
N GLU A 25 -21.60 12.74 -22.09
CA GLU A 25 -21.58 12.78 -23.56
C GLU A 25 -22.21 11.52 -24.17
N GLU A 26 -22.85 11.67 -25.34
CA GLU A 26 -23.35 10.54 -26.13
C GLU A 26 -22.22 9.57 -26.51
N LEU A 27 -22.07 8.49 -25.71
CA LEU A 27 -21.20 7.37 -26.04
C LEU A 27 -21.56 6.81 -27.42
N SER A 28 -20.62 6.89 -28.36
CA SER A 28 -20.79 6.32 -29.70
C SER A 28 -21.07 4.81 -29.61
N GLY A 29 -21.68 4.21 -30.63
CA GLY A 29 -22.07 2.80 -30.59
C GLY A 29 -20.94 1.82 -30.22
N LYS A 30 -19.68 2.17 -30.50
CA LYS A 30 -18.49 1.39 -30.09
C LYS A 30 -18.13 1.63 -28.63
N GLU A 31 -18.09 2.88 -28.17
CA GLU A 31 -17.80 3.22 -26.77
C GLU A 31 -18.90 2.68 -25.85
N ARG A 32 -20.17 2.77 -26.25
CA ARG A 32 -21.31 2.19 -25.53
C ARG A 32 -21.19 0.68 -25.40
N PHE A 33 -20.83 -0.02 -26.48
CA PHE A 33 -20.59 -1.47 -26.46
C PHE A 33 -19.45 -1.86 -25.50
N TYR A 34 -18.32 -1.14 -25.53
CA TYR A 34 -17.24 -1.42 -24.58
C TYR A 34 -17.65 -1.10 -23.14
N TRP A 35 -18.32 0.04 -22.91
CA TRP A 35 -18.81 0.47 -21.60
C TRP A 35 -19.75 -0.56 -20.97
N SER A 36 -20.76 -1.05 -21.72
CA SER A 36 -21.72 -2.04 -21.21
C SER A 36 -21.14 -3.44 -20.97
N ASN A 37 -19.87 -3.67 -21.32
CA ASN A 37 -19.15 -4.91 -20.99
C ASN A 37 -18.20 -4.73 -19.79
N ILE A 38 -18.02 -3.51 -19.27
CA ILE A 38 -17.07 -3.21 -18.18
C ILE A 38 -17.67 -2.38 -17.03
N SER A 39 -18.82 -1.71 -17.22
CA SER A 39 -19.48 -0.84 -16.24
C SER A 39 -19.61 -1.50 -14.87
N ASP A 40 -20.17 -2.70 -14.85
CA ASP A 40 -20.55 -3.43 -13.64
C ASP A 40 -19.30 -3.89 -12.87
N MET A 41 -18.23 -4.22 -13.60
CA MET A 41 -16.93 -4.54 -13.05
C MET A 41 -16.24 -3.32 -12.45
N ILE A 42 -16.28 -2.16 -13.12
CA ILE A 42 -15.64 -0.94 -12.63
C ILE A 42 -16.38 -0.44 -11.39
N ALA A 43 -17.72 -0.43 -11.41
CA ALA A 43 -18.53 -0.11 -10.24
C ALA A 43 -18.23 -1.02 -9.03
N GLU A 44 -18.16 -2.34 -9.24
CA GLU A 44 -17.83 -3.30 -8.16
C GLU A 44 -16.39 -3.13 -7.63
N VAL A 45 -15.42 -2.84 -8.49
CA VAL A 45 -14.05 -2.50 -8.08
C VAL A 45 -14.02 -1.21 -7.25
N LYS A 46 -14.72 -0.18 -7.71
CA LYS A 46 -14.75 1.14 -7.07
C LYS A 46 -15.43 1.14 -5.70
N GLU A 47 -16.54 0.42 -5.54
CA GLU A 47 -17.19 0.20 -4.22
C GLU A 47 -16.26 -0.56 -3.26
N ALA A 48 -15.47 -1.51 -3.78
CA ALA A 48 -14.51 -2.22 -2.96
C ALA A 48 -13.32 -1.35 -2.54
N GLU A 49 -12.68 -0.63 -3.48
CA GLU A 49 -11.51 0.20 -3.15
C GLU A 49 -11.87 1.38 -2.25
N SER A 50 -13.04 2.02 -2.45
CA SER A 50 -13.59 3.03 -1.52
C SER A 50 -13.93 2.45 -0.14
N SER A 51 -14.33 1.18 -0.04
CA SER A 51 -14.49 0.47 1.24
C SER A 51 -13.21 -0.23 1.74
N GLY A 52 -12.03 0.12 1.20
CA GLY A 52 -10.71 -0.32 1.66
C GLY A 52 -10.33 -1.76 1.29
N LYS A 53 -11.06 -2.39 0.36
CA LYS A 53 -10.95 -3.80 -0.04
C LYS A 53 -10.41 -3.92 -1.47
N SER A 54 -9.74 -5.02 -1.78
CA SER A 54 -9.27 -5.32 -3.14
C SER A 54 -9.84 -6.64 -3.67
N LEU A 55 -10.45 -6.61 -4.86
CA LEU A 55 -11.07 -7.79 -5.45
C LEU A 55 -10.05 -8.72 -6.10
N LYS A 56 -9.69 -9.77 -5.34
CA LYS A 56 -8.88 -10.89 -5.83
C LYS A 56 -9.54 -11.62 -7.01
N ARG A 57 -10.88 -11.64 -7.13
CA ARG A 57 -11.59 -12.31 -8.23
C ARG A 57 -11.27 -11.73 -9.61
N TYR A 58 -11.15 -10.41 -9.72
CA TYR A 58 -10.74 -9.77 -10.97
C TYR A 58 -9.26 -10.03 -11.25
N ASN A 59 -8.37 -9.76 -10.28
CA ASN A 59 -6.93 -10.03 -10.33
C ASN A 59 -6.50 -11.46 -10.74
N LEU A 60 -7.42 -12.44 -10.74
CA LEU A 60 -7.20 -13.83 -11.17
C LEU A 60 -7.63 -14.12 -12.62
N ARG A 61 -8.54 -13.32 -13.21
CA ARG A 61 -9.17 -13.60 -14.52
C ARG A 61 -8.54 -12.81 -15.66
N SER A 62 -7.89 -11.68 -15.36
CA SER A 62 -6.92 -11.04 -16.23
C SER A 62 -5.88 -10.30 -15.38
N GLU A 63 -4.71 -10.00 -15.94
CA GLU A 63 -3.72 -9.13 -15.28
C GLU A 63 -4.20 -7.68 -15.36
N HIS A 64 -5.20 -7.33 -14.54
CA HIS A 64 -6.01 -6.12 -14.72
C HIS A 64 -5.20 -4.82 -14.83
N PHE A 65 -5.72 -3.96 -15.71
CA PHE A 65 -5.34 -2.55 -15.76
C PHE A 65 -5.81 -1.86 -14.47
N THR A 66 -4.93 -1.80 -13.47
CA THR A 66 -5.10 -0.86 -12.36
C THR A 66 -4.98 0.55 -12.94
N PHE A 67 -6.11 1.23 -13.11
CA PHE A 67 -6.11 2.67 -13.35
C PHE A 67 -5.34 3.34 -12.22
N LYS A 68 -4.47 4.29 -12.55
CA LYS A 68 -3.73 5.08 -11.57
C LYS A 68 -3.95 6.54 -11.87
N GLU A 69 -4.12 7.31 -10.81
CA GLU A 69 -4.09 8.77 -10.81
C GLU A 69 -2.99 9.32 -11.74
N THR A 70 -1.73 8.88 -11.61
CA THR A 70 -0.63 9.32 -12.52
C THR A 70 -0.78 8.98 -14.00
N TYR A 71 -1.62 8.02 -14.37
CA TYR A 71 -1.97 7.81 -15.78
C TYR A 71 -3.00 8.86 -16.20
N PHE A 72 -3.99 9.15 -15.35
CA PHE A 72 -5.01 10.17 -15.57
C PHE A 72 -4.40 11.59 -15.61
N ASP A 73 -3.46 11.91 -14.72
CA ASP A 73 -2.69 13.16 -14.73
C ASP A 73 -1.96 13.36 -16.07
N ALA A 74 -1.23 12.32 -16.52
CA ALA A 74 -0.57 12.32 -17.82
C ALA A 74 -1.59 12.47 -18.97
N MET A 75 -2.73 11.77 -18.89
CA MET A 75 -3.78 11.87 -19.90
C MET A 75 -4.40 13.28 -19.97
N LYS A 76 -4.59 13.99 -18.84
CA LYS A 76 -5.08 15.38 -18.81
C LYS A 76 -4.15 16.37 -19.52
N LEU A 77 -2.85 16.08 -19.56
CA LEU A 77 -1.83 16.89 -20.26
C LEU A 77 -1.78 16.58 -21.77
N LEU A 78 -2.26 15.41 -22.20
CA LEU A 78 -2.24 14.96 -23.60
C LEU A 78 -3.57 15.20 -24.31
N LYS A 79 -3.53 15.33 -25.65
CA LYS A 79 -4.70 15.67 -26.47
C LYS A 79 -4.75 14.83 -27.75
N GLY A 80 -5.96 14.66 -28.31
CA GLY A 80 -6.16 14.05 -29.62
C GLY A 80 -5.57 12.65 -29.78
N GLY A 81 -4.78 12.45 -30.83
CA GLY A 81 -4.14 11.17 -31.14
C GLY A 81 -3.03 10.77 -30.15
N ASP A 82 -2.28 11.73 -29.62
CA ASP A 82 -1.16 11.48 -28.72
C ASP A 82 -1.61 10.86 -27.39
N LEU A 83 -2.76 11.32 -26.88
CA LEU A 83 -3.46 10.70 -25.75
C LEU A 83 -3.77 9.21 -26.02
N GLY A 84 -4.26 8.88 -27.22
CA GLY A 84 -4.57 7.51 -27.63
C GLY A 84 -3.33 6.62 -27.80
N ALA A 85 -2.27 7.17 -28.41
CA ALA A 85 -1.00 6.49 -28.58
C ALA A 85 -0.33 6.19 -27.22
N PHE A 86 -0.37 7.15 -26.29
CA PHE A 86 0.05 6.99 -24.89
C PHE A 86 -0.71 5.86 -24.19
N VAL A 87 -2.05 5.88 -24.22
CA VAL A 87 -2.90 4.82 -23.65
C VAL A 87 -2.55 3.45 -24.23
N LYS A 88 -2.40 3.34 -25.55
CA LYS A 88 -2.01 2.09 -26.22
C LYS A 88 -0.63 1.61 -25.80
N ALA A 89 0.34 2.51 -25.60
CA ALA A 89 1.67 2.17 -25.11
C ALA A 89 1.67 1.65 -23.66
N ILE A 90 0.87 2.28 -22.77
CA ILE A 90 0.70 1.78 -21.39
C ILE A 90 0.07 0.38 -21.41
N CYS A 91 -0.99 0.17 -22.21
CA CYS A 91 -1.61 -1.16 -22.38
C CYS A 91 -0.65 -2.20 -22.99
N ALA A 92 0.15 -1.84 -24.00
CA ALA A 92 1.15 -2.72 -24.61
C ALA A 92 2.21 -3.18 -23.59
N TYR A 93 2.78 -2.24 -22.84
CA TYR A 93 3.75 -2.52 -21.79
C TYR A 93 3.16 -3.26 -20.58
N MET A 94 1.85 -3.10 -20.33
CA MET A 94 1.14 -3.80 -19.26
C MET A 94 0.86 -5.27 -19.61
N PHE A 95 0.19 -5.51 -20.74
CA PHE A 95 -0.32 -6.84 -21.10
C PHE A 95 0.66 -7.70 -21.93
N ARG A 96 1.62 -7.08 -22.63
CA ARG A 96 2.58 -7.78 -23.50
C ARG A 96 4.04 -7.50 -23.17
N GLY A 97 4.31 -6.54 -22.27
CA GLY A 97 5.68 -6.14 -21.90
C GLY A 97 6.41 -5.31 -22.96
N GLU A 98 5.73 -4.94 -24.05
CA GLU A 98 6.30 -4.17 -25.15
C GLU A 98 6.63 -2.74 -24.73
N GLU A 99 7.88 -2.31 -24.91
CA GLU A 99 8.29 -0.92 -24.68
C GLU A 99 8.08 -0.08 -25.95
N VAL A 100 7.45 1.09 -25.80
CA VAL A 100 7.20 2.04 -26.89
C VAL A 100 8.11 3.25 -26.73
N GLN A 101 8.64 3.74 -27.85
CA GLN A 101 9.44 4.97 -27.93
C GLN A 101 8.67 6.03 -28.73
N PHE A 102 8.32 7.13 -28.07
CA PHE A 102 7.70 8.30 -28.65
C PHE A 102 8.75 9.22 -29.25
N LYS A 103 8.42 9.89 -30.36
CA LYS A 103 9.28 10.93 -30.96
C LYS A 103 9.32 12.19 -30.11
N ASP A 104 8.21 12.47 -29.42
CA ASP A 104 8.07 13.58 -28.50
C ASP A 104 8.67 13.24 -27.12
N LYS A 105 9.42 14.18 -26.56
CA LYS A 105 10.16 14.00 -25.30
C LYS A 105 9.28 14.14 -24.06
N GLU A 106 8.21 14.92 -24.13
CA GLU A 106 7.25 15.10 -23.03
C GLU A 106 6.38 13.84 -22.92
N ILE A 107 5.84 13.35 -24.05
CA ILE A 107 5.09 12.08 -24.08
C ILE A 107 5.96 10.92 -23.60
N GLN A 108 7.23 10.83 -24.05
CA GLN A 108 8.17 9.83 -23.54
C GLN A 108 8.45 10.00 -22.03
N GLY A 109 8.52 11.23 -21.53
CA GLY A 109 8.69 11.54 -20.11
C GLY A 109 7.52 11.01 -19.26
N TYR A 110 6.29 11.32 -19.66
CA TYR A 110 5.08 10.80 -18.99
C TYR A 110 5.02 9.27 -19.04
N TYR A 111 5.33 8.67 -20.19
CA TYR A 111 5.36 7.21 -20.36
C TYR A 111 6.42 6.56 -19.46
N ASN A 112 7.64 7.10 -19.41
CA ASN A 112 8.71 6.61 -18.55
C ASN A 112 8.35 6.67 -17.06
N LEU A 113 7.66 7.74 -16.61
CA LEU A 113 7.20 7.86 -15.22
C LEU A 113 6.11 6.83 -14.88
N CYS A 114 5.16 6.61 -15.79
CA CYS A 114 4.12 5.60 -15.63
C CYS A 114 4.70 4.18 -15.62
N LYS A 115 5.64 3.90 -16.53
CA LYS A 115 6.43 2.67 -16.61
C LYS A 115 7.19 2.41 -15.31
N LEU A 116 7.87 3.41 -14.74
CA LEU A 116 8.55 3.28 -13.44
C LEU A 116 7.58 2.88 -12.31
N LYS A 117 6.39 3.50 -12.24
CA LYS A 117 5.32 3.09 -11.30
C LYS A 117 4.72 1.70 -11.60
N MET A 118 5.01 1.09 -12.76
CA MET A 118 4.64 -0.30 -13.07
C MET A 118 5.78 -1.27 -12.76
N ASP A 119 7.02 -0.97 -13.15
CA ASP A 119 8.22 -1.77 -12.84
C ASP A 119 8.41 -1.92 -11.32
N VAL A 120 8.19 -0.87 -10.53
CA VAL A 120 8.17 -0.95 -9.05
C VAL A 120 7.08 -1.90 -8.53
N SER A 121 5.91 -1.95 -9.17
CA SER A 121 4.83 -2.88 -8.79
C SER A 121 5.16 -4.32 -9.16
N LYS A 122 5.66 -4.56 -10.38
CA LYS A 122 6.18 -5.87 -10.83
C LYS A 122 7.27 -6.38 -9.88
N LYS A 123 8.23 -5.53 -9.49
CA LYS A 123 9.30 -5.86 -8.53
C LYS A 123 8.81 -6.13 -7.10
N ARG A 124 7.76 -5.44 -6.63
CA ARG A 124 7.11 -5.73 -5.34
C ARG A 124 6.40 -7.08 -5.37
N LYS A 125 5.63 -7.39 -6.43
CA LYS A 125 4.96 -8.69 -6.61
C LYS A 125 5.96 -9.85 -6.60
N SER A 126 7.05 -9.77 -7.37
CA SER A 126 8.06 -10.84 -7.42
C SER A 126 8.83 -10.99 -6.10
N SER A 127 9.19 -9.89 -5.43
CA SER A 127 9.86 -9.92 -4.12
C SER A 127 8.98 -10.53 -3.04
N GLY A 128 7.69 -10.17 -2.99
CA GLY A 128 6.72 -10.74 -2.05
C GLY A 128 6.49 -12.23 -2.28
N SER A 129 6.36 -12.65 -3.55
CA SER A 129 6.27 -14.07 -3.93
C SER A 129 7.50 -14.87 -3.48
N ARG A 130 8.72 -14.32 -3.67
CA ARG A 130 9.96 -14.95 -3.20
C ARG A 130 10.02 -15.05 -1.66
N GLY A 131 9.61 -14.01 -0.95
CA GLY A 131 9.54 -14.01 0.53
C GLY A 131 8.53 -15.02 1.08
N GLY A 132 7.33 -15.10 0.47
CA GLY A 132 6.31 -16.08 0.84
C GLY A 132 6.77 -17.52 0.61
N LYS A 133 7.40 -17.81 -0.55
CA LYS A 133 7.98 -19.13 -0.83
C LYS A 133 9.11 -19.49 0.14
N ALA A 134 9.95 -18.53 0.52
CA ALA A 134 11.01 -18.76 1.51
C ALA A 134 10.45 -19.13 2.90
N LYS A 135 9.40 -18.47 3.38
CA LYS A 135 8.73 -18.83 4.65
C LYS A 135 8.08 -20.22 4.57
N CYS A 136 7.44 -20.57 3.44
CA CYS A 136 6.80 -21.86 3.23
C CYS A 136 7.79 -23.06 3.24
N GLY A 137 9.07 -22.82 2.96
CA GLY A 137 10.11 -23.86 3.00
C GLY A 137 10.51 -24.36 4.38
N VAL A 138 10.12 -23.68 5.46
CA VAL A 138 10.55 -24.00 6.84
C VAL A 138 9.54 -24.88 7.58
N THR A 139 8.24 -24.79 7.26
CA THR A 139 7.16 -25.42 8.03
C THR A 139 6.77 -26.81 7.49
N LYS A 140 7.74 -27.73 7.32
CA LYS A 140 7.45 -29.11 6.86
C LYS A 140 8.32 -30.26 7.38
N ILE A 141 8.92 -30.07 8.57
CA ILE A 141 9.47 -31.10 9.48
C ILE A 141 9.21 -30.55 10.91
N GLU A 142 8.73 -31.29 11.92
CA GLU A 142 8.05 -32.60 11.97
C GLU A 142 6.53 -32.46 12.22
N ALA A 143 5.75 -33.49 11.86
CA ALA A 143 4.35 -33.65 12.31
C ALA A 143 3.88 -35.13 12.21
N SER A 144 4.54 -36.07 12.91
CA SER A 144 4.10 -37.47 13.05
C SER A 144 4.80 -38.18 14.21
N ALA A 145 4.05 -39.02 14.95
CA ALA A 145 4.45 -39.84 16.11
C ALA A 145 4.88 -39.07 17.39
N ILE A 146 4.51 -39.46 18.62
CA ILE A 146 3.58 -40.51 19.11
C ILE A 146 2.91 -40.00 20.41
N GLN A 147 1.87 -40.69 20.90
CA GLN A 147 0.99 -40.27 22.00
C GLN A 147 1.56 -40.44 23.43
N GLU A 148 0.99 -39.65 24.34
CA GLU A 148 0.66 -39.91 25.76
C GLU A 148 1.60 -40.75 26.66
N THR A 149 2.07 -40.15 27.77
CA THR A 149 1.60 -40.60 29.10
C THR A 149 1.78 -39.56 30.22
N ASP A 150 0.86 -39.64 31.19
CA ASP A 150 0.72 -38.88 32.44
C ASP A 150 1.97 -38.85 33.37
N LYS A 151 2.37 -37.65 33.85
CA LYS A 151 2.47 -37.28 35.30
C LYS A 151 3.03 -35.87 35.60
N GLN A 152 2.30 -35.11 36.42
CA GLN A 152 2.80 -34.06 37.32
C GLN A 152 3.51 -34.72 38.55
N PRO A 153 4.30 -34.02 39.43
CA PRO A 153 3.88 -32.79 40.12
C PRO A 153 4.97 -31.81 40.69
N VAL A 154 4.50 -30.76 41.40
CA VAL A 154 5.19 -29.92 42.41
C VAL A 154 6.24 -28.87 41.97
N MET A 155 6.07 -27.63 42.47
CA MET A 155 7.12 -26.60 42.66
C MET A 155 7.57 -26.57 44.13
N PRO A 156 8.78 -26.07 44.44
CA PRO A 156 8.83 -24.83 45.23
C PRO A 156 9.62 -23.69 44.58
N GLN A 157 9.54 -22.51 45.20
CA GLN A 157 10.34 -21.33 44.90
C GLN A 157 11.74 -21.46 45.51
N ASP A 158 12.73 -20.74 44.96
CA ASP A 158 13.71 -20.05 45.82
C ASP A 158 14.34 -18.84 45.14
N MET A 159 14.91 -17.93 45.92
CA MET A 159 15.48 -16.64 45.48
C MET A 159 16.88 -16.44 46.07
N PRO A 160 17.79 -15.78 45.35
CA PRO A 160 18.58 -14.74 46.00
C PRO A 160 18.68 -13.45 45.18
N GLN A 161 18.59 -12.31 45.85
CA GLN A 161 18.97 -11.00 45.28
C GLN A 161 20.45 -10.70 45.55
N ILE A 162 21.03 -9.73 44.83
CA ILE A 162 21.51 -8.47 45.44
C ILE A 162 21.84 -7.40 44.38
N THR A 163 21.60 -6.15 44.80
CA THR A 163 21.42 -4.91 44.02
C THR A 163 22.71 -4.26 43.49
N SER A 164 22.63 -3.68 42.28
CA SER A 164 23.53 -2.63 41.71
C SER A 164 22.98 -2.19 40.32
N VAL A 165 22.97 -0.91 39.88
CA VAL A 165 23.29 0.40 40.49
C VAL A 165 22.28 1.46 39.99
N LYS A 166 22.18 2.60 40.71
CA LYS A 166 21.71 3.93 40.27
C LYS A 166 22.53 4.49 39.07
N GLU A 167 22.24 5.59 38.35
CA GLU A 167 21.21 6.67 38.32
C GLU A 167 21.23 7.25 36.86
N LEU A 168 20.28 8.00 36.26
CA LEU A 168 18.91 8.42 36.58
C LEU A 168 18.13 8.71 35.27
N SER A 169 16.88 8.24 35.15
CA SER A 169 15.82 8.89 34.34
C SER A 169 14.46 8.27 34.68
N GLU A 170 13.41 9.08 34.72
CA GLU A 170 12.08 8.64 35.21
C GLU A 170 11.39 7.65 34.25
N PRO A 171 10.77 6.57 34.76
CA PRO A 171 9.94 5.68 33.96
C PRO A 171 8.57 6.33 33.71
N LYS A 172 8.48 7.25 32.74
CA LYS A 172 7.18 7.62 32.18
C LYS A 172 6.50 6.38 31.60
N GLU A 173 5.22 6.23 31.90
CA GLU A 173 4.45 5.01 31.71
C GLU A 173 4.61 4.46 30.29
N SER A 174 5.01 3.18 30.18
CA SER A 174 5.23 2.52 28.90
C SER A 174 3.89 2.17 28.24
N MET A 175 3.23 3.18 27.66
CA MET A 175 2.01 3.02 26.88
C MET A 175 2.26 2.01 25.76
N THR A 176 1.46 0.95 25.68
CA THR A 176 1.52 -0.02 24.58
C THR A 176 0.80 0.51 23.34
N TYR A 177 1.07 -0.10 22.18
CA TYR A 177 0.34 0.19 20.95
C TYR A 177 -1.18 0.08 21.13
N GLU A 178 -1.67 -0.96 21.80
CA GLU A 178 -3.10 -1.22 22.03
C GLU A 178 -3.74 -0.15 22.93
N GLN A 179 -3.01 0.33 23.94
CA GLN A 179 -3.42 1.45 24.78
C GLN A 179 -3.47 2.75 23.98
N PHE A 180 -2.47 3.02 23.13
CA PHE A 180 -2.48 4.16 22.20
C PHE A 180 -3.67 4.10 21.22
N ARG A 181 -3.95 2.92 20.62
CA ARG A 181 -5.11 2.73 19.73
C ARG A 181 -6.45 2.93 20.46
N SER A 182 -6.50 2.70 21.77
CA SER A 182 -7.69 2.90 22.61
C SER A 182 -7.88 4.35 23.06
N ALA A 183 -6.79 5.08 23.30
CA ALA A 183 -6.81 6.52 23.60
C ALA A 183 -7.18 7.38 22.38
N TYR A 184 -6.75 6.97 21.18
CA TYR A 184 -6.95 7.71 19.93
C TYR A 184 -7.79 6.93 18.90
N PRO A 185 -9.11 6.82 19.11
CA PRO A 185 -10.03 6.08 18.22
C PRO A 185 -10.30 6.81 16.89
N ASP A 186 -9.98 8.10 16.79
CA ASP A 186 -10.08 8.91 15.58
C ASP A 186 -8.93 8.65 14.59
N ILE A 187 -7.81 8.09 15.07
CA ILE A 187 -6.72 7.60 14.22
C ILE A 187 -7.14 6.25 13.62
N GLN A 188 -7.24 6.18 12.30
CA GLN A 188 -7.71 4.99 11.58
C GLN A 188 -6.58 4.21 10.90
N GLY A 189 -6.93 3.11 10.25
CA GLY A 189 -5.99 2.19 9.61
C GLY A 189 -5.24 1.28 10.58
N ASN A 190 -4.41 0.42 10.01
CA ASN A 190 -3.66 -0.65 10.68
C ASN A 190 -2.20 -0.68 10.19
N LEU A 191 -1.32 -1.21 11.04
CA LEU A 191 0.05 -1.56 10.68
C LEU A 191 0.09 -3.01 10.16
N TYR A 192 0.78 -3.26 9.04
CA TYR A 192 0.82 -4.56 8.37
C TYR A 192 2.17 -4.83 7.69
N GLY A 193 2.66 -6.07 7.79
CA GLY A 193 3.94 -6.52 7.27
C GLY A 193 5.10 -5.66 7.76
N ALA A 194 5.78 -4.97 6.84
CA ALA A 194 6.96 -4.17 7.17
C ALA A 194 6.71 -2.99 8.13
N SER A 195 5.45 -2.58 8.35
CA SER A 195 5.10 -1.55 9.35
C SER A 195 4.64 -2.11 10.70
N GLU A 196 4.45 -3.42 10.85
CA GLU A 196 4.18 -4.07 12.15
C GLU A 196 5.32 -3.81 13.15
N ARG A 197 6.55 -3.62 12.65
CA ARG A 197 7.72 -3.24 13.45
C ARG A 197 7.46 -2.04 14.38
N TYR A 198 6.66 -1.06 13.96
CA TYR A 198 6.41 0.13 14.79
C TYR A 198 5.65 -0.18 16.08
N ILE A 199 4.96 -1.32 16.16
CA ILE A 199 4.30 -1.79 17.38
C ILE A 199 5.35 -2.01 18.49
N THR A 200 6.52 -2.55 18.15
CA THR A 200 7.63 -2.83 19.08
C THR A 200 8.72 -1.76 19.10
N ASP A 201 8.97 -1.10 17.96
CA ASP A 201 10.14 -0.25 17.74
C ASP A 201 9.91 1.21 18.18
N LEU A 202 8.66 1.62 18.42
CA LEU A 202 8.31 2.97 18.88
C LEU A 202 7.85 2.96 20.35
N ASN A 203 8.28 3.96 21.11
CA ASN A 203 7.70 4.26 22.41
C ASN A 203 6.39 5.04 22.21
N TRP A 204 5.24 4.37 22.33
CA TRP A 204 3.95 4.98 22.03
C TRP A 204 3.53 6.09 23.02
N ALA A 205 4.12 6.16 24.21
CA ALA A 205 3.94 7.31 25.12
C ALA A 205 4.63 8.58 24.58
N ASP A 206 5.78 8.42 23.93
CA ASP A 206 6.51 9.53 23.28
C ASP A 206 5.82 9.94 21.96
N VAL A 207 5.29 8.97 21.21
CA VAL A 207 4.41 9.22 20.04
C VAL A 207 3.16 10.01 20.45
N ALA A 208 2.52 9.68 21.58
CA ALA A 208 1.38 10.41 22.11
C ALA A 208 1.75 11.85 22.51
N ALA A 209 2.82 12.03 23.29
CA ALA A 209 3.31 13.35 23.67
C ALA A 209 3.62 14.24 22.44
N HIS A 210 4.19 13.65 21.38
CA HIS A 210 4.45 14.34 20.12
C HIS A 210 3.19 14.56 19.25
N PHE A 211 2.17 13.71 19.35
CA PHE A 211 0.89 13.90 18.65
C PHE A 211 0.08 15.08 19.21
N GLU A 212 0.10 15.28 20.53
CA GLU A 212 -0.51 16.46 21.17
C GLU A 212 0.28 17.76 20.94
N ALA A 213 1.61 17.67 20.85
CA ALA A 213 2.50 18.84 20.83
C ALA A 213 2.90 19.37 19.44
N ASP A 214 2.87 18.54 18.40
CA ASP A 214 3.21 18.94 17.01
C ASP A 214 1.94 19.06 16.17
N GLU A 215 1.60 20.29 15.77
CA GLU A 215 0.38 20.63 15.03
C GLU A 215 0.29 19.99 13.62
N GLU A 216 1.38 19.43 13.09
CA GLU A 216 1.36 18.63 11.86
C GLU A 216 1.10 17.14 12.15
N LEU A 217 1.69 16.56 13.21
CA LEU A 217 1.39 15.19 13.64
C LEU A 217 -0.05 15.07 14.18
N GLY A 218 -0.50 16.04 14.98
CA GLY A 218 -1.84 16.11 15.56
C GLY A 218 -2.98 16.18 14.54
N LYS A 219 -2.68 16.40 13.25
CA LYS A 219 -3.63 16.34 12.12
C LYS A 219 -3.65 14.98 11.40
N VAL A 220 -2.72 14.07 11.69
CA VAL A 220 -2.62 12.78 11.00
C VAL A 220 -3.64 11.80 11.58
N ARG A 221 -4.66 11.43 10.80
CA ARG A 221 -5.72 10.47 11.19
C ARG A 221 -5.49 9.05 10.68
N ASN A 222 -4.22 8.67 10.46
CA ASN A 222 -3.86 7.34 10.00
C ASN A 222 -2.59 6.82 10.69
N ILE A 223 -2.67 5.64 11.32
CA ILE A 223 -1.62 5.09 12.18
C ILE A 223 -0.28 4.85 11.46
N TYR A 224 -0.31 4.46 10.18
CA TYR A 224 0.91 4.23 9.40
C TYR A 224 1.61 5.55 9.04
N TYR A 225 0.84 6.57 8.64
CA TYR A 225 1.40 7.89 8.35
C TYR A 225 1.87 8.61 9.61
N LEU A 226 1.21 8.40 10.76
CA LEU A 226 1.66 8.94 12.05
C LEU A 226 2.99 8.31 12.47
N ALA A 227 3.06 6.98 12.56
CA ALA A 227 4.28 6.27 12.95
C ALA A 227 5.47 6.60 12.04
N ARG A 228 5.22 6.76 10.73
CA ARG A 228 6.25 7.15 9.76
C ARG A 228 6.63 8.63 9.84
N GLY A 229 5.67 9.54 10.04
CA GLY A 229 5.95 10.96 10.23
C GLY A 229 6.78 11.21 11.49
N TYR A 230 6.44 10.50 12.56
CA TYR A 230 7.21 10.44 13.81
C TYR A 230 8.63 9.89 13.59
N GLU A 231 8.80 8.74 12.92
CA GLU A 231 10.12 8.18 12.57
C GLU A 231 10.95 9.19 11.76
N GLN A 232 10.33 9.91 10.82
CA GLN A 232 11.01 10.88 9.97
C GLN A 232 11.39 12.19 10.67
N LYS A 233 10.57 12.70 11.61
CA LYS A 233 10.89 13.91 12.39
C LYS A 233 11.82 13.66 13.59
N TYR A 234 11.67 12.53 14.28
CA TYR A 234 12.25 12.31 15.61
C TYR A 234 13.18 11.09 15.70
N GLY A 235 13.06 10.12 14.78
CA GLY A 235 13.80 8.85 14.82
C GLY A 235 15.32 8.94 14.67
N GLN A 236 15.90 10.10 14.33
CA GLN A 236 17.36 10.24 14.17
C GLN A 236 18.15 10.38 15.48
N LYS A 237 17.53 10.60 16.65
CA LYS A 237 18.25 10.80 17.92
C LYS A 237 18.99 9.55 18.45
N GLY A 238 18.84 8.39 17.81
CA GLY A 238 19.38 7.11 18.30
C GLY A 238 20.76 6.66 17.78
N GLN A 239 21.42 7.35 16.84
CA GLN A 239 22.70 6.89 16.26
C GLN A 239 23.78 7.97 16.13
N ALA A 240 24.16 8.59 17.26
CA ALA A 240 25.48 9.20 17.38
C ALA A 240 26.54 8.10 17.57
N LYS A 241 27.13 7.60 16.47
CA LYS A 241 28.28 6.69 16.55
C LYS A 241 29.51 7.45 17.05
N THR A 242 30.08 7.02 18.16
CA THR A 242 31.44 7.40 18.56
C THR A 242 32.45 6.79 17.57
N SER A 243 33.43 7.60 17.18
CA SER A 243 34.67 7.15 16.52
C SER A 243 35.62 6.47 17.50
#